data_AF-A0A5P9P683-F1
#
_entry.id   AF-A0A5P9P683-F1
#
_cell.length_a   1.000
_cell.length_b   1.000
_cell.length_c   1.000
_cell.angle_alpha   90.00
_cell.angle_beta   90.00
_cell.angle_gamma   90.00
#
_symmetry.space_group_name_H-M   'P 1'
#
loop_
_entity.id
_entity.type
_entity.pdbx_description
1 polymer ?
#
loop_
_entity_poly.entity_id
_entity_poly.type
_entity_poly.pdbx_seq_one_letter_code
_entity_poly.pdbx_strand_id
1 'polypeptide(L)'
;MTEHRPVDVALENRLMGQGIYVTDCTLLSDDEAVAEYDSIDDLPDGTGLALEYETVTETPGVGSDEVGTVVRTLLDIANEHGWAPGRLEATSTTTDGAVRGRWHVERAWFDGLGLTVDDVEFSRRVLETRRAGPANQSSTD
;
A
#
# COMPACT_ATOMS: atom_id res chain seq x y z
N MET A 1 -16.54 -4.22 16.75
CA MET A 1 -16.06 -2.88 16.40
C MET A 1 -14.61 -3.09 16.07
N THR A 2 -14.26 -3.07 14.79
CA THR A 2 -12.85 -3.19 14.39
C THR A 2 -12.18 -1.91 14.86
N GLU A 3 -11.28 -2.02 15.83
CA GLU A 3 -10.48 -0.88 16.27
C GLU A 3 -9.51 -0.56 15.13
N HIS A 4 -9.88 0.42 14.30
CA HIS A 4 -9.02 0.88 13.22
C HIS A 4 -7.79 1.52 13.83
N ARG A 5 -6.61 1.04 13.45
CA ARG A 5 -5.36 1.61 13.91
C ARG A 5 -5.22 2.99 13.31
N PRO A 6 -4.54 3.93 13.99
CA PRO A 6 -4.43 5.29 13.50
C PRO A 6 -3.73 5.36 12.13
N VAL A 7 -2.82 4.44 11.81
CA VAL A 7 -2.18 4.35 10.47
C VAL A 7 -3.18 4.02 9.37
N ASP A 8 -4.14 3.13 9.65
CA ASP A 8 -5.20 2.73 8.72
C ASP A 8 -6.06 3.96 8.38
N VAL A 9 -6.44 4.72 9.42
CA VAL A 9 -7.26 5.94 9.29
C VAL A 9 -6.50 7.04 8.53
N ALA A 10 -5.19 7.19 8.77
CA ALA A 10 -4.39 8.17 8.06
C ALA A 10 -4.26 7.87 6.56
N LEU A 11 -4.01 6.60 6.21
CA LEU A 11 -3.96 6.13 4.83
C LEU A 11 -5.31 6.30 4.15
N GLU A 12 -6.39 5.84 4.79
CA GLU A 12 -7.75 5.95 4.29
C GLU A 12 -8.11 7.40 3.95
N ASN A 13 -7.97 8.32 4.90
CA ASN A 13 -8.36 9.72 4.71
C ASN A 13 -7.63 10.40 3.55
N ARG A 14 -6.35 10.09 3.35
CA ARG A 14 -5.55 10.69 2.26
C ARG A 14 -5.84 10.08 0.91
N LEU A 15 -6.02 8.76 0.86
CA LEU A 15 -6.26 8.03 -0.37
C LEU A 15 -7.69 8.21 -0.89
N MET A 16 -8.68 8.37 -0.01
CA MET A 16 -10.07 8.61 -0.39
C MET A 16 -10.21 9.83 -1.31
N GLY A 17 -9.46 10.90 -1.05
CA GLY A 17 -9.44 12.10 -1.89
C GLY A 17 -8.90 11.89 -3.31
N GLN A 18 -8.23 10.75 -3.55
CA GLN A 18 -7.63 10.35 -4.82
C GLN A 18 -8.42 9.24 -5.53
N GLY A 19 -9.61 8.86 -5.02
CA GLY A 19 -10.42 7.77 -5.60
C GLY A 19 -9.88 6.37 -5.29
N ILE A 20 -9.13 6.24 -4.19
CA ILE A 20 -8.62 4.98 -3.64
C ILE A 20 -9.21 4.81 -2.24
N TYR A 21 -9.97 3.75 -2.01
CA TYR A 21 -10.67 3.49 -0.75
C TYR A 21 -10.01 2.31 -0.06
N VAL A 22 -9.38 2.55 1.10
CA VAL A 22 -8.74 1.48 1.88
C VAL A 22 -9.83 0.58 2.47
N THR A 23 -9.74 -0.72 2.23
CA THR A 23 -10.70 -1.71 2.76
C THR A 23 -10.12 -2.50 3.91
N ASP A 24 -8.82 -2.78 3.87
CA ASP A 24 -8.08 -3.49 4.92
C ASP A 24 -6.65 -2.95 5.00
N CYS A 25 -6.13 -2.84 6.21
CA CYS A 25 -4.74 -2.44 6.45
C CYS A 25 -4.22 -3.22 7.66
N THR A 26 -3.17 -4.00 7.44
CA THR A 26 -2.58 -4.87 8.46
C THR A 26 -1.09 -4.65 8.55
N LEU A 27 -0.55 -4.69 9.77
CA LEU A 27 0.90 -4.61 9.97
C LEU A 27 1.52 -5.97 9.63
N LEU A 28 2.42 -5.98 8.65
CA LEU A 28 3.31 -7.11 8.36
C LEU A 28 4.52 -6.99 9.28
N SER A 29 4.44 -7.63 10.44
CA SER A 29 5.61 -7.73 11.33
C SER A 29 6.47 -8.92 10.91
N ASP A 30 7.77 -8.71 10.73
CA ASP A 30 8.75 -9.81 10.57
C ASP A 30 9.02 -10.49 11.95
N ASP A 31 8.80 -9.74 13.03
CA ASP A 31 8.91 -10.17 14.42
C ASP A 31 7.53 -10.48 15.02
N GLU A 32 7.39 -11.64 15.69
CA GLU A 32 6.16 -12.14 16.33
C GLU A 32 5.65 -11.24 17.47
N ALA A 33 6.37 -10.17 17.81
CA ALA A 33 6.01 -9.16 18.79
C ALA A 33 5.23 -8.01 18.14
N VAL A 34 4.02 -8.29 17.66
CA VAL A 34 3.07 -7.21 17.30
C VAL A 34 2.61 -6.59 18.62
N ALA A 35 3.34 -5.60 19.11
CA ALA A 35 2.78 -4.70 20.11
C ALA A 35 1.54 -4.05 19.47
N GLU A 36 0.44 -4.03 20.22
CA GLU A 36 -0.68 -3.14 19.94
C GLU A 36 -0.12 -1.71 19.94
N TYR A 37 0.17 -1.16 18.76
CA TYR A 37 0.57 0.24 18.61
C TYR A 37 -0.71 1.07 18.56
N ASP A 38 -0.98 1.81 19.62
CA ASP A 38 -2.12 2.72 19.72
C ASP A 38 -1.91 4.05 18.98
N SER A 39 -0.71 4.28 18.43
CA SER A 39 -0.31 5.52 17.75
C SER A 39 0.58 5.24 16.51
N ILE A 40 0.55 6.15 15.53
CA ILE A 40 1.46 6.11 14.35
C ILE A 40 2.87 6.54 14.76
N ASP A 41 2.97 7.45 15.72
CA ASP A 41 4.22 8.03 16.20
C ASP A 41 5.12 6.99 16.92
N ASP A 42 4.52 5.90 17.40
CA ASP A 42 5.23 4.80 18.07
C ASP A 42 5.58 3.63 17.12
N LEU A 43 5.32 3.76 15.81
CA LEU A 43 5.65 2.70 14.86
C LEU A 43 7.18 2.57 14.70
N PRO A 44 7.73 1.34 14.81
CA PRO A 44 9.15 1.14 14.61
C PRO A 44 9.53 1.26 13.13
N ASP A 45 10.78 1.65 12.89
CA ASP A 45 11.36 1.66 11.55
C ASP A 45 11.35 0.25 10.93
N GLY A 46 10.98 0.18 9.66
CA GLY A 46 10.84 -1.06 8.92
C GLY A 46 9.52 -1.78 9.19
N THR A 47 8.52 -1.13 9.79
CA THR A 47 7.16 -1.68 9.92
C THR A 47 6.58 -2.00 8.55
N GLY A 48 6.31 -3.28 8.29
CA GLY A 48 5.66 -3.71 7.06
C GLY A 48 4.15 -3.51 7.11
N LEU A 49 3.53 -3.38 5.95
CA LEU A 49 2.10 -3.10 5.77
C LEU A 49 1.53 -3.98 4.66
N ALA A 50 0.39 -4.60 4.90
CA ALA A 50 -0.45 -5.21 3.88
C ALA A 50 -1.71 -4.36 3.74
N LEU A 51 -1.87 -3.76 2.57
CA LEU A 51 -2.95 -2.86 2.22
C LEU A 51 -3.87 -3.52 1.21
N GLU A 52 -5.15 -3.57 1.50
CA GLU A 52 -6.19 -3.81 0.51
C GLU A 52 -6.96 -2.52 0.28
N TYR A 53 -7.18 -2.21 -0.99
CA TYR A 53 -7.93 -1.03 -1.37
C TYR A 53 -8.73 -1.26 -2.64
N GLU A 54 -9.85 -0.56 -2.71
CA GLU A 54 -10.73 -0.46 -3.85
C GLU A 54 -10.41 0.82 -4.63
N THR A 55 -10.59 0.78 -5.95
CA THR A 55 -10.51 1.98 -6.77
C THR A 55 -11.63 2.07 -7.80
N VAL A 56 -12.05 3.30 -8.06
CA VAL A 56 -13.14 3.64 -9.00
C VAL A 56 -12.71 3.61 -10.47
N THR A 57 -11.45 3.26 -10.77
CA THR A 57 -10.98 3.21 -12.16
C THR A 57 -11.51 1.99 -12.91
N GLU A 58 -11.95 2.23 -14.15
CA GLU A 58 -12.42 1.18 -15.08
C GLU A 58 -11.26 0.45 -15.77
N THR A 59 -10.01 0.77 -15.44
CA THR A 59 -8.84 0.17 -16.08
C THR A 59 -8.70 -1.31 -15.66
N PRO A 60 -8.44 -2.24 -16.59
CA PRO A 60 -8.10 -3.61 -16.22
C PRO A 60 -6.68 -3.65 -15.63
N GLY A 61 -6.57 -3.82 -14.32
CA GLY A 61 -5.31 -3.99 -13.59
C GLY A 61 -4.75 -2.72 -12.94
N VAL A 62 -3.67 -2.89 -12.17
CA VAL A 62 -3.09 -1.85 -11.31
C VAL A 62 -2.36 -0.78 -12.13
N GLY A 63 -2.86 0.46 -12.10
CA GLY A 63 -2.27 1.59 -12.83
C GLY A 63 -0.95 2.07 -12.22
N SER A 64 -0.10 2.72 -13.02
CA SER A 64 1.16 3.27 -12.48
C SER A 64 0.91 4.48 -11.57
N ASP A 65 -0.07 5.32 -11.91
CA ASP A 65 -0.49 6.47 -11.10
C ASP A 65 -1.09 6.03 -9.75
N GLU A 66 -1.85 4.93 -9.76
CA GLU A 66 -2.43 4.29 -8.57
C GLU A 66 -1.32 3.86 -7.60
N VAL A 67 -0.33 3.11 -8.09
CA VAL A 67 0.85 2.69 -7.30
C VAL A 67 1.60 3.91 -6.76
N GLY A 68 1.91 4.88 -7.62
CA GLY A 68 2.65 6.07 -7.21
C GLY A 68 1.94 6.87 -6.14
N THR A 69 0.61 6.98 -6.23
CA THR A 69 -0.22 7.67 -5.24
C THR A 69 -0.17 6.97 -3.89
N VAL A 70 -0.31 5.65 -3.85
CA VAL A 70 -0.27 4.87 -2.61
C VAL A 70 1.11 4.97 -1.95
N VAL A 71 2.19 4.73 -2.71
CA VAL A 71 3.57 4.82 -2.20
C VAL A 71 3.86 6.21 -1.64
N ARG A 72 3.55 7.26 -2.41
CA ARG A 72 3.81 8.64 -1.98
C ARG A 72 3.04 8.99 -0.72
N THR A 73 1.77 8.59 -0.64
CA THR A 73 0.95 8.85 0.54
C THR A 73 1.52 8.17 1.78
N LEU A 74 1.97 6.92 1.66
CA LEU A 74 2.63 6.22 2.75
C LEU A 74 3.91 6.92 3.19
N LEU A 75 4.76 7.33 2.24
CA LEU A 75 6.00 8.06 2.55
C LEU A 75 5.72 9.41 3.22
N ASP A 76 4.71 10.15 2.76
CA ASP A 76 4.32 11.42 3.36
C ASP A 76 3.87 11.22 4.82
N ILE A 77 3.00 10.23 5.09
CA ILE A 77 2.57 9.88 6.46
C ILE A 77 3.79 9.49 7.31
N ALA A 78 4.64 8.60 6.80
CA ALA A 78 5.78 8.11 7.54
C ALA A 78 6.78 9.21 7.90
N ASN A 79 7.05 10.11 6.96
CA ASN A 79 7.90 11.28 7.19
C ASN A 79 7.28 12.28 8.19
N GLU A 80 5.97 12.47 8.18
CA GLU A 80 5.28 13.34 9.16
C GLU A 80 5.33 12.78 10.58
N HIS A 81 5.31 11.46 10.72
CA HIS A 81 5.34 10.75 12.01
C HIS A 81 6.75 10.26 12.41
N GLY A 82 7.76 10.49 11.58
CA GLY A 82 9.16 10.23 11.90
C GLY A 82 9.57 8.75 11.90
N TRP A 83 8.90 7.89 11.13
CA TRP A 83 9.25 6.47 10.98
C TRP A 83 9.56 6.10 9.53
N ALA A 84 10.33 5.03 9.32
CA ALA A 84 10.66 4.51 7.99
C ALA A 84 9.79 3.29 7.60
N PRO A 85 9.12 3.29 6.43
CA PRO A 85 8.34 2.14 5.97
C PRO A 85 9.15 0.87 5.72
N GLY A 86 8.59 -0.27 6.13
CA GLY A 86 9.08 -1.60 5.81
C GLY A 86 8.51 -2.14 4.49
N ARG A 87 8.30 -3.45 4.43
CA ARG A 87 7.71 -4.09 3.24
C ARG A 87 6.25 -3.67 3.07
N LEU A 88 5.88 -3.20 1.88
CA LEU A 88 4.48 -2.89 1.54
C LEU A 88 3.96 -3.98 0.60
N GLU A 89 2.88 -4.65 0.96
CA GLU A 89 2.07 -5.47 0.07
C GLU A 89 0.76 -4.78 -0.21
N ALA A 90 0.34 -4.75 -1.47
CA ALA A 90 -0.86 -4.04 -1.87
C ALA A 90 -1.73 -4.90 -2.79
N THR A 91 -3.02 -4.92 -2.49
CA THR A 91 -4.05 -5.60 -3.30
C THR A 91 -5.09 -4.59 -3.73
N SER A 92 -5.27 -4.47 -5.04
CA SER A 92 -6.23 -3.56 -5.67
C SER A 92 -7.47 -4.36 -6.08
N THR A 93 -8.65 -3.89 -5.70
CA THR A 93 -9.95 -4.49 -6.02
C THR A 93 -10.84 -3.55 -6.83
N THR A 94 -11.83 -4.11 -7.51
CA THR A 94 -12.95 -3.36 -8.09
C THR A 94 -13.97 -3.01 -7.01
N THR A 95 -14.91 -2.12 -7.34
CA THR A 95 -16.07 -1.76 -6.50
C THR A 95 -17.00 -2.94 -6.16
N ASP A 96 -16.86 -4.05 -6.88
CA ASP A 96 -17.60 -5.29 -6.64
C ASP A 96 -16.76 -6.32 -5.84
N GLY A 97 -15.59 -5.93 -5.35
CA GLY A 97 -14.68 -6.78 -4.58
C GLY A 97 -13.81 -7.72 -5.41
N ALA A 98 -13.79 -7.60 -6.74
CA ALA A 98 -12.96 -8.47 -7.58
C ALA A 98 -11.50 -7.98 -7.60
N VAL A 99 -10.54 -8.88 -7.40
CA VAL A 99 -9.10 -8.51 -7.40
C VAL A 99 -8.65 -8.11 -8.81
N ARG A 100 -8.24 -6.85 -8.97
CA ARG A 100 -7.64 -6.28 -10.20
C ARG A 100 -6.17 -6.66 -10.31
N GLY A 101 -5.46 -6.71 -9.19
CA GLY A 101 -4.07 -7.12 -9.14
C GLY A 101 -3.41 -6.89 -7.78
N ARG A 102 -2.15 -7.30 -7.70
CA ARG A 102 -1.33 -7.21 -6.50
C ARG A 102 0.04 -6.65 -6.85
N TRP A 103 0.64 -5.92 -5.93
CA TRP A 103 2.00 -5.39 -6.08
C TRP A 103 2.64 -5.27 -4.71
N HIS A 104 3.95 -5.04 -4.69
CA HIS A 104 4.67 -4.84 -3.44
C HIS A 104 5.88 -3.92 -3.62
N VAL A 105 6.35 -3.42 -2.48
CA VAL A 105 7.60 -2.71 -2.30
C VAL A 105 8.41 -3.46 -1.26
N GLU A 106 9.67 -3.75 -1.57
CA GLU A 106 10.59 -4.35 -0.60
C GLU A 106 11.14 -3.30 0.36
N ARG A 107 11.32 -3.68 1.63
CA ARG A 107 11.91 -2.80 2.66
C ARG A 107 13.22 -2.15 2.20
N ALA A 108 14.10 -2.96 1.59
CA ALA A 108 15.40 -2.48 1.12
C ALA A 108 15.30 -1.35 0.08
N TRP A 109 14.16 -1.21 -0.61
CA TRP A 109 13.96 -0.13 -1.58
C TRP A 109 13.57 1.16 -0.88
N PHE A 110 12.78 1.11 0.20
CA PHE A 110 12.53 2.26 1.06
C PHE A 110 13.82 2.72 1.75
N ASP A 111 14.56 1.79 2.35
CA ASP A 111 15.85 2.08 2.99
C ASP A 111 16.87 2.69 2.01
N GLY A 112 16.77 2.33 0.73
CA GLY A 112 17.66 2.79 -0.34
C GLY A 112 17.23 4.10 -1.03
N LEU A 113 15.99 4.56 -0.82
CA LEU A 113 15.43 5.71 -1.54
C LEU A 113 16.17 7.01 -1.16
N GLY A 114 16.66 7.73 -2.16
CA GLY A 114 17.44 8.96 -1.95
C GLY A 114 18.90 8.73 -1.53
N LEU A 115 19.29 7.49 -1.23
CA LEU A 115 20.67 7.12 -0.88
C LEU A 115 21.37 6.33 -1.99
N THR A 116 20.72 5.27 -2.47
CA THR A 116 21.26 4.32 -3.45
C THR A 116 20.34 4.10 -4.65
N VAL A 117 19.07 4.50 -4.53
CA VAL A 117 18.03 4.37 -5.54
C VAL A 117 17.32 5.73 -5.66
N ASP A 118 17.22 6.27 -6.87
CA ASP A 118 16.45 7.48 -7.16
C ASP A 118 14.96 7.15 -7.39
N ASP A 119 14.11 8.19 -7.41
CA ASP A 119 12.66 8.06 -7.56
C ASP A 119 12.24 7.30 -8.84
N VAL A 120 12.99 7.45 -9.93
CA VAL A 120 12.67 6.80 -11.21
C VAL A 120 12.97 5.30 -11.13
N GLU A 121 14.15 4.94 -10.64
CA GLU A 121 14.53 3.55 -10.44
C GLU A 121 13.62 2.86 -9.40
N PHE A 122 13.28 3.55 -8.31
CA PHE A 122 12.33 3.06 -7.31
C PHE A 122 10.97 2.76 -7.96
N SER A 123 10.41 3.74 -8.67
CA SER A 123 9.11 3.60 -9.34
C SER A 123 9.13 2.43 -10.31
N ARG A 124 10.20 2.30 -11.10
CA ARG A 124 10.36 1.19 -12.04
C ARG A 124 10.27 -0.17 -11.33
N ARG A 125 11.05 -0.36 -10.26
CA ARG A 125 11.08 -1.63 -9.51
C ARG A 125 9.72 -2.00 -8.96
N VAL A 126 8.99 -1.04 -8.38
CA VAL A 126 7.64 -1.27 -7.85
C VAL A 126 6.67 -1.64 -8.98
N LEU A 127 6.73 -0.94 -10.11
CA LEU A 127 5.85 -1.25 -11.25
C LEU A 127 6.10 -2.62 -11.87
N GLU A 128 7.34 -3.13 -11.78
CA GLU A 128 7.72 -4.49 -12.21
C GLU A 128 7.20 -5.60 -11.27
N THR A 129 6.80 -5.27 -10.03
CA THR A 129 6.22 -6.26 -9.11
C THR A 129 4.74 -6.53 -9.33
N ARG A 130 4.06 -5.69 -10.12
CA ARG A 130 2.63 -5.80 -10.39
C ARG A 130 2.29 -7.13 -11.03
N ARG A 131 1.32 -7.82 -10.45
CA ARG A 131 0.71 -9.04 -10.98
C ARG A 131 -0.76 -8.78 -11.20
N ALA A 132 -1.24 -9.10 -12.40
CA ALA A 132 -2.66 -9.06 -12.68
C ALA A 132 -3.40 -10.03 -11.74
N GLY A 133 -4.60 -9.64 -11.30
CA GLY A 133 -5.49 -10.54 -10.58
C GLY A 133 -5.88 -11.72 -11.48
N PRO A 134 -6.43 -12.81 -10.91
CA PRO A 134 -7.01 -13.85 -11.73
C PRO A 134 -8.02 -13.16 -12.66
N ALA A 135 -7.78 -13.23 -13.98
CA ALA A 135 -8.65 -12.60 -14.96
C ALA A 135 -10.08 -13.04 -14.64
N ASN A 136 -10.92 -12.10 -14.22
CA ASN A 136 -12.30 -12.39 -13.94
C ASN A 136 -12.89 -12.77 -15.31
N GLN A 137 -13.02 -14.08 -15.55
CA GLN A 137 -13.63 -14.62 -16.75
C GLN A 137 -15.13 -14.33 -16.65
N SER A 138 -15.51 -13.06 -16.79
CA SER A 138 -16.89 -12.67 -17.02
C SER A 138 -17.22 -13.05 -18.46
N SER A 139 -17.55 -14.33 -18.62
CA SER A 139 -18.35 -14.81 -19.74
C SER A 139 -19.53 -13.86 -19.91
N THR A 140 -19.54 -13.15 -21.03
CA THR A 140 -20.75 -12.55 -21.56
C THR A 140 -21.62 -13.71 -22.04
N ASP A 141 -22.74 -13.97 -21.35
CA ASP A 141 -23.91 -14.68 -21.90
C ASP A 141 -25.10 -13.74 -21.84
#